data_AF-A0A1F4TM37-F1
#
_entry.id   AF-A0A1F4TM37-F1
#
_cell.length_a   1.000
_cell.length_b   1.000
_cell.length_c   1.000
_cell.angle_alpha   90.00
_cell.angle_beta   90.00
_cell.angle_gamma   90.00
#
_symmetry.space_group_name_H-M   'P 1'
#
loop_
_entity.id
_entity.type
_entity.pdbx_description
1 polymer ?
#
loop_
_entity_poly.entity_id
_entity_poly.type
_entity_poly.pdbx_seq_one_letter_code
_entity_poly.pdbx_strand_id
1 'polypeptide(L)' 'MAVKEKKYTVADIYKEASALLTEEMQGIKKRPLSDVEKTKMDKLAQLLSQTVLKEMKIL' A
#
# COMPACT_ATOMS: atom_id res chain seq x y z
N MET A 1 18.08 24.68 -18.41
CA MET A 1 17.53 23.36 -18.79
C MET A 1 16.12 23.29 -18.24
N ALA A 2 15.10 23.24 -19.11
CA ALA A 2 13.71 23.14 -18.67
C ALA A 2 13.49 21.76 -18.02
N VAL A 3 13.18 21.73 -16.73
CA VAL A 3 12.72 20.50 -16.05
C VAL A 3 11.37 20.17 -16.67
N LYS A 4 11.34 19.24 -17.64
CA LYS A 4 10.09 18.70 -18.16
C LYS A 4 9.35 18.08 -16.99
N GLU A 5 8.29 18.75 -16.53
CA GLU A 5 7.33 18.19 -15.57
C GLU A 5 6.81 16.88 -16.15
N LYS A 6 7.31 15.76 -15.62
CA LYS A 6 6.78 14.44 -15.98
C LYS A 6 5.31 14.41 -15.51
N LYS A 7 4.39 14.38 -16.45
CA LYS A 7 2.97 14.13 -16.16
C LYS A 7 2.83 12.66 -15.82
N TYR A 8 2.69 12.36 -14.54
CA TYR A 8 2.38 11.01 -14.08
C TYR A 8 0.89 10.75 -14.31
N THR A 9 0.58 9.64 -14.95
CA THR A 9 -0.80 9.15 -14.98
C THR A 9 -1.12 8.50 -13.63
N VAL A 10 -2.42 8.39 -13.34
CA VAL A 10 -2.89 7.63 -12.18
C VAL A 10 -2.36 6.18 -12.21
N ALA A 11 -2.26 5.58 -13.41
CA ALA A 11 -1.70 4.25 -13.60
C ALA A 11 -0.21 4.17 -13.24
N ASP A 12 0.59 5.21 -13.55
CA ASP A 12 2.00 5.27 -13.19
C ASP A 12 2.18 5.30 -11.66
N ILE A 13 1.35 6.09 -10.98
CA ILE A 13 1.36 6.19 -9.51
C ILE A 13 1.00 4.84 -8.88
N TYR A 14 -0.03 4.15 -9.39
CA TYR A 14 -0.38 2.82 -8.89
C TYR A 14 0.73 1.79 -9.10
N LYS A 15 1.41 1.83 -10.25
CA LYS A 15 2.51 0.91 -10.55
C LYS A 15 3.69 1.13 -9.60
N GLU A 16 4.09 2.38 -9.37
CA GLU A 16 5.16 2.71 -8.43
C GLU A 16 4.78 2.34 -6.99
N ALA A 17 3.56 2.66 -6.56
CA ALA A 17 3.06 2.29 -5.24
C ALA A 17 3.02 0.77 -5.03
N SER A 18 2.62 0.00 -6.05
CA SER A 18 2.60 -1.47 -5.99
C SER A 18 4.01 -2.07 -5.94
N ALA A 19 4.98 -1.50 -6.65
CA ALA A 19 6.37 -1.94 -6.60
C ALA A 19 6.96 -1.72 -5.19
N LEU A 20 6.79 -0.50 -4.65
CA LEU A 20 7.24 -0.16 -3.30
C LEU A 20 6.59 -1.04 -2.24
N LEU A 21 5.27 -1.26 -2.33
CA LEU A 21 4.56 -2.13 -1.39
C LEU A 21 5.11 -3.57 -1.44
N THR A 22 5.42 -4.08 -2.62
CA THR A 22 5.98 -5.44 -2.78
C THR A 22 7.35 -5.55 -2.14
N GLU A 23 8.23 -4.57 -2.33
CA GLU A 23 9.56 -4.52 -1.73
C GLU A 23 9.48 -4.44 -0.20
N GLU A 24 8.65 -3.56 0.34
CA GLU A 24 8.42 -3.41 1.78
C GLU A 24 7.87 -4.71 2.40
N MET A 25 6.89 -5.35 1.75
CA MET A 25 6.33 -6.63 2.21
C MET A 25 7.36 -7.78 2.18
N GLN A 26 8.28 -7.78 1.21
CA GLN A 26 9.40 -8.73 1.19
C GLN A 26 10.40 -8.47 2.33
N GLY A 27 10.64 -7.20 2.66
CA GLY A 27 11.47 -6.80 3.81
C GLY A 27 10.87 -7.25 5.14
N ILE A 28 9.55 -7.14 5.29
CA ILE A 28 8.81 -7.59 6.48
C ILE A 28 8.92 -9.11 6.69
N LYS A 29 8.97 -9.92 5.63
CA LYS A 29 9.15 -11.38 5.77
C LYS A 29 10.51 -11.77 6.36
N LYS A 30 11.50 -10.89 6.30
CA LYS A 30 12.88 -11.16 6.72
C LYS A 30 13.21 -10.65 8.12
N ARG A 31 12.33 -9.88 8.76
CA ARG A 31 12.54 -9.38 10.13
C ARG A 31 11.23 -9.28 10.90
N PRO A 32 11.25 -9.47 12.23
CA PRO A 32 10.07 -9.20 13.03
C PRO A 32 9.66 -7.72 12.89
N LEU A 33 8.36 -7.50 12.82
CA LEU A 33 7.77 -6.17 12.79
C LEU A 33 8.00 -5.47 14.13
N SER A 34 8.40 -4.20 14.08
CA SER A 34 8.33 -3.31 15.23
C SER A 34 6.87 -3.07 15.62
N ASP A 35 6.62 -2.64 16.86
CA ASP A 35 5.25 -2.43 17.34
C ASP A 35 4.51 -1.31 16.59
N VAL A 36 5.25 -0.33 16.07
CA VAL A 36 4.70 0.70 15.18
C VAL A 36 4.27 0.10 13.85
N GLU A 37 5.07 -0.79 13.26
CA GLU A 37 4.73 -1.45 12.01
C GLU A 37 3.55 -2.41 12.17
N LYS A 38 3.47 -3.15 13.29
CA LYS A 38 2.28 -3.96 13.64
C LYS A 38 1.02 -3.12 13.70
N THR A 39 1.06 -1.99 14.42
CA THR A 39 -0.09 -1.09 14.54
C THR A 39 -0.54 -0.55 13.17
N LYS A 40 0.40 -0.24 12.28
CA LYS A 40 0.09 0.20 10.91
C LYS A 40 -0.51 -0.93 10.07
N MET A 41 0.01 -2.15 10.20
CA MET A 41 -0.54 -3.32 9.52
C MET A 41 -1.95 -3.66 9.99
N ASP A 42 -2.24 -3.54 11.28
CA ASP A 42 -3.59 -3.77 11.81
C ASP A 42 -4.60 -2.77 11.26
N LYS A 43 -4.22 -1.48 11.19
CA LYS A 43 -5.07 -0.44 10.56
C LYS A 43 -5.28 -0.69 9.08
N LEU A 44 -4.24 -1.13 8.36
CA LEU A 44 -4.35 -1.50 6.96
C LEU A 44 -5.30 -2.68 6.77
N ALA A 45 -5.20 -3.71 7.61
CA ALA A 45 -6.08 -4.87 7.58
C ALA A 45 -7.55 -4.50 7.84
N GLN A 46 -7.80 -3.57 8.78
CA GLN A 46 -9.15 -3.06 9.06
C GLN A 46 -9.73 -2.28 7.88
N LEU A 47 -8.94 -1.44 7.22
CA LEU A 47 -9.41 -0.70 6.03
C LEU A 47 -9.70 -1.63 4.86
N LEU A 48 -8.84 -2.63 4.63
CA LEU A 48 -9.04 -3.64 3.59
C LEU A 48 -10.29 -4.47 3.87
N SER A 49 -10.48 -4.94 5.11
CA SER A 49 -11.67 -5.73 5.46
C SER A 49 -12.96 -4.93 5.29
N GLN A 50 -12.99 -3.66 5.67
CA GLN A 50 -14.13 -2.78 5.42
C GLN A 50 -14.41 -2.58 3.93
N THR A 51 -13.36 -2.45 3.11
CA THR A 51 -13.50 -2.29 1.66
C THR A 51 -14.09 -3.56 1.04
N VAL A 52 -13.55 -4.72 1.40
CA VAL A 52 -14.04 -6.03 0.93
C VAL A 52 -15.49 -6.26 1.39
N LEU A 53 -15.82 -5.97 2.66
CA LEU A 53 -17.18 -6.14 3.17
C LEU A 53 -18.20 -5.25 2.43
N LYS A 54 -17.81 -4.02 2.08
CA LYS A 54 -18.62 -3.12 1.24
C LYS A 54 -18.80 -3.65 -0.19
N GLU A 55 -17.74 -4.14 -0.82
CA GLU A 55 -17.82 -4.75 -2.15
C GLU A 55 -18.69 -6.00 -2.16
N MET A 56 -18.62 -6.80 -1.09
CA MET A 56 -19.46 -7.99 -0.88
C MET A 56 -20.89 -7.67 -0.45
N LYS A 57 -21.24 -6.39 -0.23
CA LYS A 57 -22.54 -5.92 0.27
C LYS A 57 -22.96 -6.55 1.60
N ILE A 58 -21.99 -6.91 2.42
CA ILE A 58 -22.21 -7.43 3.78
C ILE A 58 -22.37 -6.26 4.77
N LEU A 59 -21.74 -5.12 4.46
CA LEU A 59 -21.90 -3.80 5.07
C LEU A 59 -22.28 -2.78 3.99
#